data_AF-A0A257H6U3-F1
#
_entry.id   AF-A0A257H6U3-F1
#
_cell.length_a   1.000
_cell.length_b   1.000
_cell.length_c   1.000
_cell.angle_alpha   90.00
_cell.angle_beta   90.00
_cell.angle_gamma   90.00
#
_symmetry.space_group_name_H-M   'P 1'
#
loop_
_entity.id
_entity.type
_entity.pdbx_description
1 polymer ?
#
loop_
_entity_poly.entity_id
_entity_poly.type
_entity_poly.pdbx_seq_one_letter_code
_entity_poly.pdbx_strand_id
1 'polypeptide(L)'
;MVQFLVVQLVAYGPLCLWGGVGWRSLRGHGLRSLWVFFALPFAVLAVMSGGGSSLPHWTAPAWVALAPFAGLGLARSFDAKGTQLGRWVIGILASLQLAAGLVLMGLMASGGAPWLNPAPGTSTPVESPNPFADLHGWSDAGTRAIALAQSRQLGSVAVQNWTLASRLGWYARPLPVHVLEDRFDQFDLWAGDLPEGASTLLVDWSQMSYETPLAPHGFAQCTLLETQPVVHWGHTLSSFRFYDCRQWSGTPQPRLRGER
;
A
#
# COMPACT_ATOMS: atom_id res chain seq x y z
N MET A 1 10.63 -8.80 15.16
CA MET A 1 10.42 -8.01 16.40
C MET A 1 11.24 -6.72 16.48
N VAL A 2 12.59 -6.77 16.46
CA VAL A 2 13.43 -5.56 16.66
C VAL A 2 13.16 -4.47 15.62
N GLN A 3 13.17 -4.83 14.33
CA GLN A 3 12.87 -3.90 13.24
C GLN A 3 11.49 -3.24 13.41
N PHE A 4 10.48 -4.01 13.80
CA PHE A 4 9.15 -3.48 14.10
C PHE A 4 9.20 -2.44 15.22
N LEU A 5 9.82 -2.75 16.37
CA LEU A 5 9.92 -1.81 17.48
C LEU A 5 10.68 -0.53 17.12
N VAL A 6 11.74 -0.65 16.31
CA VAL A 6 12.48 0.51 15.80
C VAL A 6 11.58 1.38 14.92
N VAL A 7 10.84 0.78 13.99
CA VAL A 7 9.88 1.52 13.14
C VAL A 7 8.81 2.20 13.98
N GLN A 8 8.24 1.51 14.98
CA GLN A 8 7.26 2.09 15.89
C GLN A 8 7.83 3.27 16.68
N LEU A 9 9.06 3.15 17.19
CA LEU A 9 9.71 4.21 17.95
C LEU A 9 10.05 5.42 17.07
N VAL A 10 10.49 5.21 15.83
CA VAL A 10 10.79 6.29 14.90
C VAL A 10 9.50 7.02 14.49
N ALA A 11 8.43 6.28 14.17
CA ALA A 11 7.17 6.85 13.71
C ALA A 11 6.34 7.50 14.83
N TYR A 12 6.31 6.90 16.03
CA TYR A 12 5.40 7.28 17.12
C TYR A 12 6.11 7.66 18.44
N GLY A 13 7.45 7.60 18.50
CA GLY A 13 8.23 7.91 19.71
C GLY A 13 7.94 9.28 20.34
N PRO A 14 7.80 10.38 19.56
CA PRO A 14 7.36 11.67 20.09
C PRO A 14 6.01 11.59 20.82
N LEU A 15 5.06 10.84 20.27
CA LEU A 15 3.74 10.63 20.90
C LEU A 15 3.88 9.85 22.21
N CYS A 16 4.77 8.84 22.24
CA CYS A 16 5.08 8.07 23.44
C CYS A 16 5.67 8.94 24.56
N LEU A 17 6.63 9.80 24.22
CA LEU A 17 7.27 10.73 25.15
C LEU A 17 6.24 11.62 25.84
N TRP A 18 5.41 12.31 25.06
CA TRP A 18 4.41 13.22 25.60
C TRP A 18 3.26 12.48 26.27
N GLY A 19 2.90 11.29 25.77
CA GLY A 19 1.94 10.39 26.41
C GLY A 19 2.35 10.05 27.85
N GLY A 20 3.64 9.73 28.06
CA GLY A 20 4.19 9.50 29.40
C GLY A 20 4.14 10.72 30.32
N VAL A 21 4.43 11.92 29.80
CA VAL A 21 4.32 13.19 30.55
C VAL A 21 2.86 13.43 30.96
N GLY A 22 1.93 13.31 30.03
CA GLY A 22 0.50 13.47 30.29
C GLY A 22 -0.03 12.45 31.29
N TRP A 23 0.32 11.18 31.13
CA TRP A 23 -0.08 10.12 32.06
C TRP A 23 0.38 10.38 33.50
N ARG A 24 1.65 10.78 33.69
CA ARG A 24 2.19 11.13 35.02
C ARG A 24 1.46 12.30 35.67
N SER A 25 0.98 13.22 34.85
CA SER A 25 0.34 14.44 35.30
C SER A 25 -1.14 14.28 35.68
N LEU A 26 -1.77 13.15 35.32
CA LEU A 26 -3.14 12.83 35.72
C LEU A 26 -3.21 12.59 37.23
N ARG A 27 -4.24 13.16 37.86
CA ARG A 27 -4.62 12.91 39.25
C ARG A 27 -5.81 11.93 39.24
N GLY A 28 -5.72 10.86 40.03
CA GLY A 28 -6.77 9.83 40.13
C GLY A 28 -6.41 8.53 39.41
N HIS A 29 -6.55 7.42 40.14
CA HIS A 29 -6.22 6.08 39.64
C HIS A 29 -7.10 5.64 38.46
N GLY A 30 -8.37 6.05 38.42
CA GLY A 30 -9.31 5.71 37.34
C GLY A 30 -8.97 6.36 35.99
N LEU A 31 -8.41 7.59 35.99
CA LEU A 31 -7.95 8.21 34.74
C LEU A 31 -6.60 7.65 34.30
N ARG A 32 -5.74 7.32 35.26
CA ARG A 32 -4.47 6.67 34.96
C ARG A 32 -4.67 5.29 34.36
N SER A 33 -5.66 4.51 34.80
CA SER A 33 -5.93 3.16 34.31
C SER A 33 -6.34 3.12 32.83
N LEU A 34 -6.83 4.23 32.26
CA LEU A 34 -7.15 4.34 30.84
C LEU A 34 -5.95 4.11 29.91
N TRP A 35 -4.70 4.18 30.41
CA TRP A 35 -3.50 3.81 29.65
C TRP A 35 -3.54 2.36 29.14
N VAL A 36 -4.34 1.48 29.77
CA VAL A 36 -4.52 0.10 29.36
C VAL A 36 -5.07 -0.01 27.93
N PHE A 37 -5.87 0.96 27.48
CA PHE A 37 -6.39 1.04 26.11
C PHE A 37 -5.29 1.28 25.07
N PHE A 38 -4.12 1.78 25.47
CA PHE A 38 -2.93 1.79 24.63
C PHE A 38 -2.11 0.51 24.84
N ALA A 39 -1.77 0.19 26.09
CA ALA A 39 -0.77 -0.82 26.39
C ALA A 39 -1.17 -2.25 26.00
N LEU A 40 -2.43 -2.62 26.24
CA LEU A 40 -2.91 -3.96 25.93
C LEU A 40 -2.95 -4.24 24.42
N PRO A 41 -3.61 -3.41 23.57
CA PRO A 41 -3.59 -3.66 22.13
C PRO A 41 -2.19 -3.51 21.54
N PHE A 42 -1.38 -2.55 22.01
CA PHE A 42 0.00 -2.43 21.55
C PHE A 42 0.82 -3.68 21.87
N ALA A 43 0.74 -4.22 23.08
CA ALA A 43 1.48 -5.42 23.48
C ALA A 43 1.04 -6.65 22.69
N VAL A 44 -0.28 -6.87 22.53
CA VAL A 44 -0.81 -7.98 21.74
C VAL A 44 -0.30 -7.92 20.30
N LEU A 45 -0.42 -6.75 19.66
CA LEU A 45 0.00 -6.57 18.28
C LEU A 45 1.51 -6.63 18.12
N ALA A 46 2.29 -6.12 19.08
CA ALA A 46 3.74 -6.26 19.08
C ALA A 46 4.15 -7.74 19.16
N VAL A 47 3.52 -8.53 20.05
CA VAL A 47 3.77 -9.98 20.15
C VAL A 47 3.41 -10.69 18.84
N MET A 48 2.25 -10.38 18.25
CA MET A 48 1.85 -10.93 16.94
C MET A 48 2.82 -10.53 15.82
N SER A 49 3.40 -9.33 15.86
CA SER A 49 4.46 -8.89 14.94
C SER A 49 5.72 -9.75 15.02
N GLY A 50 6.03 -10.27 16.21
CA GLY A 50 7.14 -11.20 16.43
C GLY A 50 7.03 -12.49 15.61
N GLY A 51 5.80 -12.91 15.28
CA GLY A 51 5.49 -14.08 14.45
C GLY A 51 5.32 -13.77 12.95
N GLY A 52 5.58 -12.53 12.51
CA GLY A 52 5.52 -12.15 11.09
C GLY A 52 4.13 -11.81 10.54
N SER A 53 3.07 -11.86 11.36
CA SER A 53 1.68 -11.71 10.88
C SER A 53 1.10 -10.30 10.92
N SER A 54 1.69 -9.37 11.68
CA SER A 54 1.14 -8.00 11.78
C SER A 54 1.91 -6.99 10.93
N LEU A 55 1.19 -6.25 10.09
CA LEU A 55 1.77 -5.12 9.37
C LEU A 55 2.08 -3.96 10.33
N PRO A 56 3.16 -3.17 10.12
CA PRO A 56 3.57 -2.11 11.04
C PRO A 56 2.49 -1.06 11.35
N HIS A 57 1.48 -0.90 10.49
CA HIS A 57 0.39 0.05 10.72
C HIS A 57 -0.71 -0.48 11.64
N TRP A 58 -0.75 -1.78 11.97
CA TRP A 58 -1.82 -2.37 12.79
C TRP A 58 -1.86 -1.82 14.22
N THR A 59 -0.74 -1.29 14.72
CA THR A 59 -0.66 -0.62 16.03
C THR A 59 -1.26 0.80 16.05
N ALA A 60 -1.63 1.35 14.89
CA ALA A 60 -2.15 2.72 14.81
C ALA A 60 -3.32 3.00 15.78
N PRO A 61 -4.32 2.11 15.96
CA PRO A 61 -5.38 2.33 16.96
C PRO A 61 -4.86 2.45 18.40
N ALA A 62 -3.81 1.70 18.76
CA ALA A 62 -3.19 1.81 20.06
C ALA A 62 -2.57 3.20 20.24
N TRP A 63 -1.81 3.68 19.24
CA TRP A 63 -1.24 5.02 19.25
C TRP A 63 -2.31 6.12 19.30
N VAL A 64 -3.45 5.93 18.63
CA VAL A 64 -4.61 6.84 18.76
C VAL A 64 -5.12 6.89 20.21
N ALA A 65 -5.21 5.75 20.90
CA ALA A 65 -5.59 5.72 22.32
C ALA A 65 -4.58 6.44 23.24
N LEU A 66 -3.31 6.59 22.82
CA LEU A 66 -2.30 7.36 23.55
C LEU A 66 -2.40 8.88 23.31
N ALA A 67 -3.02 9.30 22.21
CA ALA A 67 -3.06 10.70 21.79
C ALA A 67 -3.65 11.67 22.83
N PRO A 68 -4.73 11.34 23.58
CA PRO A 68 -5.24 12.22 24.64
C PRO A 68 -4.23 12.48 25.76
N PHE A 69 -3.46 11.46 26.16
CA PHE A 69 -2.37 11.63 27.14
C PHE A 69 -1.27 12.51 26.57
N ALA A 70 -0.88 12.30 25.32
CA ALA A 70 0.11 13.14 24.66
C ALA A 70 -0.32 14.60 24.58
N GLY A 71 -1.59 14.86 24.26
CA GLY A 71 -2.19 16.20 24.27
C GLY A 71 -2.09 16.87 25.65
N LEU A 72 -2.41 16.14 26.72
CA LEU A 72 -2.24 16.64 28.11
C LEU A 72 -0.78 16.95 28.46
N GLY A 73 0.17 16.13 27.98
CA GLY A 73 1.60 16.33 28.18
C GLY A 73 2.12 17.56 27.44
N LEU A 74 1.68 17.75 26.20
CA LEU A 74 1.99 18.92 25.37
C LEU A 74 1.42 20.19 25.99
N ALA A 75 0.14 20.22 26.35
CA ALA A 75 -0.51 21.38 26.95
C ALA A 75 0.25 21.89 28.19
N ARG A 76 0.63 20.99 29.10
CA ARG A 76 1.42 21.34 30.29
C ARG A 76 2.82 21.84 29.99
N SER A 77 3.42 21.37 28.90
CA SER A 77 4.74 21.80 28.48
C SER A 77 4.73 23.22 27.89
N PHE A 78 3.56 23.68 27.44
CA PHE A 78 3.32 25.05 26.97
C PHE A 78 2.74 25.99 28.04
N ASP A 79 2.19 25.47 29.14
CA ASP A 79 1.70 26.29 30.25
C ASP A 79 2.81 27.19 30.84
N ALA A 80 2.41 28.23 31.58
CA ALA A 80 3.33 29.20 32.21
C ALA A 80 4.38 28.57 33.15
N LYS A 81 4.16 27.32 33.60
CA LYS A 81 5.08 26.53 34.43
C LYS A 81 5.97 25.59 33.61
N GLY A 82 5.82 25.54 32.29
CA GLY A 82 6.58 24.72 31.37
C GLY A 82 8.02 25.20 31.23
N THR A 83 8.95 24.25 31.05
CA THR A 83 10.37 24.59 30.87
C THR A 83 10.62 25.14 29.47
N GLN A 84 11.56 26.08 29.35
CA GLN A 84 11.99 26.57 28.04
C GLN A 84 12.52 25.42 27.17
N LEU A 85 13.26 24.48 27.77
CA LEU A 85 13.73 23.27 27.10
C LEU A 85 12.59 22.43 26.51
N GLY A 86 11.49 22.22 27.25
CA GLY A 86 10.34 21.46 26.75
C GLY A 86 9.72 22.08 25.50
N ARG A 87 9.54 23.42 25.49
CA ARG A 87 9.03 24.15 24.34
C ARG A 87 9.95 24.05 23.12
N TRP A 88 11.28 24.13 23.32
CA TRP A 88 12.26 23.91 22.26
C TRP A 88 12.19 22.50 21.67
N VAL A 89 12.15 21.46 22.52
CA VAL A 89 12.04 20.08 22.07
C VAL A 89 10.76 19.86 21.25
N ILE A 90 9.63 20.42 21.69
CA ILE A 90 8.38 20.36 20.92
C ILE A 90 8.54 21.05 19.57
N GLY A 91 9.11 22.25 19.52
CA GLY A 91 9.34 22.99 18.29
C GLY A 91 10.21 22.22 17.30
N ILE A 92 11.29 21.59 17.77
CA ILE A 92 12.17 20.74 16.94
C ILE A 92 11.40 19.54 16.41
N LEU A 93 10.73 18.78 17.27
CA LEU A 93 9.99 17.58 16.87
C LEU A 93 8.84 17.91 15.90
N ALA A 94 8.11 19.00 16.13
CA ALA A 94 7.06 19.47 15.23
C ALA A 94 7.62 19.88 13.86
N SER A 95 8.76 20.57 13.84
CA SER A 95 9.43 20.96 12.59
C SER A 95 9.94 19.74 11.82
N LEU A 96 10.53 18.76 12.52
CA LEU A 96 10.97 17.49 11.92
C LEU A 96 9.78 16.70 11.36
N GLN A 97 8.66 16.62 12.10
CA GLN A 97 7.44 15.96 11.63
C GLN A 97 6.87 16.64 10.38
N LEU A 98 6.80 17.97 10.39
CA LEU A 98 6.35 18.73 9.24
C LEU A 98 7.26 18.50 8.03
N ALA A 99 8.58 18.60 8.22
CA ALA A 99 9.55 18.35 7.16
C ALA A 99 9.43 16.92 6.60
N ALA A 100 9.36 15.90 7.47
CA ALA A 100 9.19 14.51 7.06
C ALA A 100 7.87 14.30 6.30
N GLY A 101 6.77 14.90 6.77
CA GLY A 101 5.48 14.84 6.10
C GLY A 101 5.50 15.49 4.71
N LEU A 102 6.12 16.68 4.60
CA LEU A 102 6.30 17.36 3.31
C LEU A 102 7.20 16.57 2.36
N VAL A 103 8.29 16.00 2.86
CA VAL A 103 9.19 15.14 2.06
C VAL A 103 8.44 13.90 1.57
N LEU A 104 7.69 13.21 2.43
CA LEU A 104 6.92 12.03 2.04
C LEU A 104 5.84 12.38 1.00
N MET A 105 5.10 13.47 1.22
CA MET A 105 4.13 13.96 0.24
C MET A 105 4.80 14.31 -1.10
N GLY A 106 5.97 14.95 -1.04
CA GLY A 106 6.79 15.23 -2.22
C GLY A 106 7.15 13.97 -2.97
N LEU A 107 7.70 12.95 -2.29
CA LEU A 107 8.06 11.66 -2.87
C LEU A 107 6.86 10.92 -3.46
N MET A 108 5.71 10.94 -2.79
CA MET A 108 4.46 10.36 -3.32
C MET A 108 4.04 11.06 -4.61
N ALA A 109 4.05 12.40 -4.60
CA ALA A 109 3.67 13.22 -5.75
C ALA A 109 4.64 13.09 -6.92
N SER A 110 5.94 12.90 -6.67
CA SER A 110 6.97 12.72 -7.69
C SER A 110 7.18 11.27 -8.12
N GLY A 111 6.42 10.31 -7.59
CA GLY A 111 6.57 8.89 -7.92
C GLY A 111 7.88 8.28 -7.44
N GLY A 112 8.43 8.80 -6.34
CA GLY A 112 9.72 8.43 -5.78
C GLY A 112 10.70 9.60 -5.81
N ALA A 113 12.00 9.31 -5.83
CA ALA A 113 13.04 10.32 -5.93
C ALA A 113 13.65 10.30 -7.35
N PRO A 114 12.95 10.83 -8.38
CA PRO A 114 13.41 10.76 -9.76
C PRO A 114 14.79 11.41 -9.96
N TRP A 115 15.14 12.40 -9.13
CA TRP A 115 16.45 13.06 -9.13
C TRP A 115 17.59 12.20 -8.59
N LEU A 116 17.31 11.10 -7.88
CA LEU A 116 18.33 10.16 -7.40
C LEU A 116 18.66 9.07 -8.43
N ASN A 117 17.81 8.89 -9.44
CA ASN A 117 18.03 7.95 -10.54
C ASN A 117 18.49 8.72 -11.79
N PRO A 118 19.62 8.34 -12.43
CA PRO A 118 20.11 9.03 -13.61
C PRO A 118 19.08 9.04 -14.76
N ALA A 119 19.15 10.12 -15.54
CA ALA A 119 18.24 10.53 -16.60
C ALA A 119 18.18 9.53 -17.82
N PRO A 120 17.22 9.73 -18.75
CA PRO A 120 16.64 8.69 -19.59
C PRO A 120 17.51 8.32 -20.80
N GLY A 121 17.46 7.04 -21.20
CA GLY A 121 18.00 6.59 -22.48
C GLY A 121 18.82 5.30 -22.45
N THR A 122 19.12 4.76 -21.28
CA THR A 122 19.91 3.54 -21.18
C THR A 122 19.34 2.57 -20.16
N SER A 123 19.27 1.32 -20.59
CA SER A 123 18.84 0.11 -19.89
C SER A 123 17.32 -0.14 -19.87
N THR A 124 16.99 -1.33 -20.40
CA THR A 124 15.86 -2.20 -20.02
C THR A 124 15.18 -1.79 -18.72
N PRO A 125 13.83 -1.85 -18.61
CA PRO A 125 13.10 -1.52 -17.39
C PRO A 125 13.62 -2.43 -16.27
N VAL A 126 14.60 -1.94 -15.51
CA VAL A 126 15.00 -2.59 -14.29
C VAL A 126 13.83 -2.33 -13.37
N GLU A 127 13.05 -3.39 -13.16
CA GLU A 127 11.98 -3.59 -12.18
C GLU A 127 12.50 -3.36 -10.75
N SER A 128 13.20 -2.25 -10.52
CA SER A 128 13.60 -1.85 -9.18
C SER A 128 12.32 -1.54 -8.40
N PRO A 129 12.13 -2.16 -7.21
CA PRO A 129 10.94 -1.93 -6.41
C PRO A 129 10.77 -0.44 -6.13
N ASN A 130 9.66 0.13 -6.57
CA ASN A 130 9.30 1.52 -6.31
C ASN A 130 8.01 1.57 -5.48
N PRO A 131 8.08 1.89 -4.18
CA PRO A 131 6.91 1.91 -3.30
C PRO A 131 5.89 3.00 -3.66
N PHE A 132 6.25 3.96 -4.52
CA PHE A 132 5.37 5.05 -4.95
C PHE A 132 4.76 4.83 -6.34
N ALA A 133 5.25 3.85 -7.12
CA ALA A 133 4.74 3.59 -8.47
C ALA A 133 3.25 3.24 -8.47
N ASP A 134 2.78 2.64 -7.38
CA ASP A 134 1.39 2.22 -7.20
C ASP A 134 0.38 3.38 -7.13
N LEU A 135 0.87 4.62 -6.98
CA LEU A 135 0.05 5.84 -6.93
C LEU A 135 -0.22 6.42 -8.33
N HIS A 136 0.41 5.89 -9.39
CA HIS A 136 0.44 6.52 -10.72
C HIS A 136 0.00 5.56 -11.83
N GLY A 137 -0.56 6.10 -12.92
CA GLY A 137 -0.83 5.37 -14.17
C GLY A 137 -2.11 4.51 -14.21
N TRP A 138 -2.76 4.24 -13.07
CA TRP A 138 -3.94 3.36 -13.02
C TRP A 138 -5.17 3.89 -13.79
N SER A 139 -5.34 5.22 -13.87
CA SER A 139 -6.43 5.84 -14.66
C SER A 139 -6.26 5.58 -16.16
N ASP A 140 -5.03 5.73 -16.64
CA ASP A 140 -4.70 5.61 -18.05
C ASP A 140 -4.71 4.14 -18.45
N ALA A 141 -4.20 3.27 -17.58
CA ALA A 141 -4.26 1.83 -17.73
C ALA A 141 -5.71 1.32 -17.74
N GLY A 142 -6.59 1.84 -16.88
CA GLY A 142 -8.03 1.50 -16.89
C GLY A 142 -8.73 1.92 -18.18
N THR A 143 -8.47 3.15 -18.64
CA THR A 143 -8.98 3.65 -19.93
C THR A 143 -8.48 2.79 -21.10
N ARG A 144 -7.18 2.42 -21.06
CA ARG A 144 -6.58 1.58 -22.09
C ARG A 144 -7.13 0.16 -22.05
N ALA A 145 -7.36 -0.40 -20.87
CA ALA A 145 -8.00 -1.70 -20.69
C ALA A 145 -9.39 -1.72 -21.33
N ILE A 146 -10.20 -0.68 -21.11
CA ILE A 146 -11.53 -0.57 -21.73
C ILE A 146 -11.43 -0.60 -23.26
N ALA A 147 -10.55 0.24 -23.84
CA ALA A 147 -10.38 0.32 -25.28
C ALA A 147 -9.88 -1.01 -25.89
N LEU A 148 -8.91 -1.66 -25.25
CA LEU A 148 -8.37 -2.95 -25.69
C LEU A 148 -9.41 -4.06 -25.60
N ALA A 149 -10.13 -4.15 -24.48
CA ALA A 149 -11.19 -5.13 -24.28
C ALA A 149 -12.29 -4.99 -25.35
N GLN A 150 -12.75 -3.77 -25.63
CA GLN A 150 -13.72 -3.50 -26.70
C GLN A 150 -13.20 -3.91 -28.07
N SER A 151 -11.95 -3.55 -28.42
CA SER A 151 -11.34 -3.88 -29.72
C SER A 151 -11.17 -5.39 -29.95
N ARG A 152 -11.02 -6.17 -28.87
CA ARG A 152 -10.85 -7.63 -28.89
C ARG A 152 -12.13 -8.39 -28.54
N GLN A 153 -13.24 -7.68 -28.37
CA GLN A 153 -14.54 -8.25 -27.99
C GLN A 153 -14.44 -9.08 -26.71
N LEU A 154 -13.70 -8.57 -25.72
CA LEU A 154 -13.57 -9.13 -24.39
C LEU A 154 -14.57 -8.46 -23.46
N GLY A 155 -15.35 -9.26 -22.73
CA GLY A 155 -16.41 -8.77 -21.85
C GLY A 155 -15.94 -8.41 -20.43
N SER A 156 -14.68 -8.68 -20.10
CA SER A 156 -14.14 -8.52 -18.75
C SER A 156 -12.64 -8.23 -18.77
N VAL A 157 -12.13 -7.87 -17.60
CA VAL A 157 -10.70 -7.72 -17.30
C VAL A 157 -10.35 -8.66 -16.16
N ALA A 158 -9.13 -9.19 -16.15
CA ALA A 158 -8.65 -10.03 -15.07
C ALA A 158 -7.26 -9.61 -14.59
N VAL A 159 -6.99 -9.88 -13.31
CA VAL A 159 -5.68 -9.73 -12.68
C VAL A 159 -5.37 -10.97 -11.85
N GLN A 160 -4.10 -11.20 -11.54
CA GLN A 160 -3.66 -12.39 -10.80
C GLN A 160 -3.57 -12.20 -9.29
N ASN A 161 -3.85 -10.99 -8.80
CA ASN A 161 -3.83 -10.67 -7.37
C ASN A 161 -4.91 -9.64 -7.02
N TRP A 162 -5.63 -9.88 -5.93
CA TRP A 162 -6.71 -9.02 -5.42
C TRP A 162 -6.29 -7.56 -5.16
N THR A 163 -5.03 -7.32 -4.78
CA THR A 163 -4.55 -5.95 -4.49
C THR A 163 -4.55 -5.09 -5.75
N LEU A 164 -4.32 -5.70 -6.92
CA LEU A 164 -4.35 -5.04 -8.22
C LEU A 164 -5.80 -4.77 -8.68
N ALA A 165 -6.73 -5.67 -8.31
CA ALA A 165 -8.11 -5.63 -8.74
C ALA A 165 -8.85 -4.37 -8.26
N SER A 166 -8.54 -3.88 -7.06
CA SER A 166 -9.22 -2.70 -6.47
C SER A 166 -9.07 -1.44 -7.31
N ARG A 167 -7.86 -1.16 -7.80
CA ARG A 167 -7.61 0.03 -8.61
C ARG A 167 -8.19 -0.12 -10.00
N LEU A 168 -7.99 -1.29 -10.60
CA LEU A 168 -8.52 -1.57 -11.93
C LEU A 168 -10.05 -1.57 -11.94
N GLY A 169 -10.70 -2.12 -10.91
CA GLY A 169 -12.16 -2.10 -10.74
C GLY A 169 -12.75 -0.71 -10.49
N TRP A 170 -11.91 0.29 -10.16
CA TRP A 170 -12.33 1.70 -10.15
C TRP A 170 -12.17 2.34 -11.53
N TYR A 171 -11.00 2.19 -12.16
CA TYR A 171 -10.66 2.91 -13.40
C TYR A 171 -11.11 2.23 -14.69
N ALA A 172 -11.42 0.93 -14.68
CA ALA A 172 -11.90 0.18 -15.84
C ALA A 172 -13.43 0.02 -15.87
N ARG A 173 -14.18 0.74 -15.01
CA ARG A 173 -15.65 0.68 -15.00
C ARG A 173 -16.22 1.08 -16.37
N PRO A 174 -17.26 0.38 -16.87
CA PRO A 174 -18.06 -0.64 -16.18
C PRO A 174 -17.60 -2.10 -16.41
N LEU A 175 -16.40 -2.35 -16.93
CA LEU A 175 -15.95 -3.74 -17.17
C LEU A 175 -15.84 -4.51 -15.84
N PRO A 176 -16.41 -5.73 -15.76
CA PRO A 176 -16.21 -6.60 -14.61
C PRO A 176 -14.73 -6.98 -14.50
N VAL A 177 -14.23 -6.97 -13.26
CA VAL A 177 -12.85 -7.34 -12.92
C VAL A 177 -12.86 -8.64 -12.14
N HIS A 178 -12.21 -9.66 -12.69
CA HIS A 178 -12.04 -10.97 -12.04
C HIS A 178 -10.64 -11.10 -11.45
N VAL A 179 -10.52 -11.80 -10.32
CA VAL A 179 -9.24 -12.12 -9.70
C VAL A 179 -8.93 -13.59 -9.96
N LEU A 180 -7.75 -13.87 -10.52
CA LEU A 180 -7.28 -15.21 -10.83
C LEU A 180 -6.45 -15.76 -9.66
N GLU A 181 -7.04 -15.81 -8.47
CA GLU A 181 -6.44 -16.39 -7.27
C GLU A 181 -7.45 -17.30 -6.55
N ASP A 182 -6.97 -18.33 -5.88
CA ASP A 182 -7.83 -19.26 -5.12
C ASP A 182 -8.04 -18.74 -3.69
N ARG A 183 -8.74 -17.61 -3.57
CA ARG A 183 -9.09 -17.01 -2.28
C ARG A 183 -10.35 -16.18 -2.40
N PHE A 184 -11.26 -16.36 -1.45
CA PHE A 184 -12.46 -15.55 -1.34
C PHE A 184 -12.12 -14.09 -0.99
N ASP A 185 -12.58 -13.15 -1.83
CA ASP A 185 -12.43 -11.72 -1.65
C ASP A 185 -13.70 -10.93 -2.10
N GLN A 186 -13.59 -9.59 -2.10
CA GLN A 186 -14.71 -8.71 -2.45
C GLN A 186 -15.12 -8.78 -3.93
N PHE A 187 -14.22 -9.19 -4.83
CA PHE A 187 -14.47 -9.27 -6.27
C PHE A 187 -15.31 -10.49 -6.62
N ASP A 188 -15.24 -11.57 -5.83
CA ASP A 188 -16.14 -12.72 -5.95
C ASP A 188 -17.61 -12.32 -5.72
N LEU A 189 -17.84 -11.34 -4.84
CA LEU A 189 -19.18 -10.79 -4.59
C LEU A 189 -19.65 -9.84 -5.70
N TRP A 190 -18.73 -9.18 -6.41
CA TRP A 190 -19.06 -8.13 -7.38
C TRP A 190 -19.13 -8.63 -8.82
N ALA A 191 -18.18 -9.47 -9.23
CA ALA A 191 -18.03 -10.01 -10.58
C ALA A 191 -18.06 -11.54 -10.61
N GLY A 192 -17.81 -12.20 -9.48
CA GLY A 192 -17.68 -13.65 -9.39
C GLY A 192 -16.41 -14.19 -10.03
N ASP A 193 -16.25 -15.50 -9.97
CA ASP A 193 -15.17 -16.20 -10.66
C ASP A 193 -15.26 -16.01 -12.19
N LEU A 194 -14.10 -16.02 -12.85
CA LEU A 194 -14.07 -16.10 -14.31
C LEU A 194 -14.56 -17.50 -14.73
N PRO A 195 -15.64 -17.63 -15.53
CA PRO A 195 -16.16 -18.94 -15.91
C PRO A 195 -15.16 -19.78 -16.72
N GLU A 196 -15.25 -21.09 -16.60
CA GLU A 196 -14.48 -22.00 -17.45
C GLU A 196 -14.79 -21.77 -18.94
N GLY A 197 -13.77 -21.81 -19.79
CA GLY A 197 -13.84 -21.50 -21.22
C GLY A 197 -13.93 -19.99 -21.53
N ALA A 198 -14.05 -19.12 -20.53
CA ALA A 198 -14.18 -17.69 -20.76
C ALA A 198 -12.89 -17.06 -21.32
N SER A 199 -13.05 -15.83 -21.80
CA SER A 199 -11.99 -14.99 -22.36
C SER A 199 -12.00 -13.63 -21.66
N THR A 200 -10.83 -13.07 -21.40
CA THR A 200 -10.70 -11.82 -20.66
C THR A 200 -9.46 -11.05 -21.07
N LEU A 201 -9.44 -9.75 -20.80
CA LEU A 201 -8.22 -8.95 -20.90
C LEU A 201 -7.41 -9.13 -19.61
N LEU A 202 -6.28 -9.82 -19.68
CA LEU A 202 -5.39 -9.93 -18.53
C LEU A 202 -4.50 -8.68 -18.42
N VAL A 203 -4.46 -8.07 -17.25
CA VAL A 203 -3.61 -6.93 -16.93
C VAL A 203 -2.54 -7.34 -15.92
N ASP A 204 -1.28 -7.10 -16.29
CA ASP A 204 -0.12 -7.37 -15.45
C ASP A 204 0.66 -6.06 -15.21
N TRP A 205 1.02 -5.80 -13.96
CA TRP A 205 1.72 -4.58 -13.55
C TRP A 205 3.15 -4.90 -13.13
N SER A 206 4.13 -4.18 -13.68
CA SER A 206 5.55 -4.56 -13.57
C SER A 206 6.13 -4.53 -12.14
N GLN A 207 5.48 -3.85 -11.18
CA GLN A 207 5.93 -3.79 -9.78
C GLN A 207 5.34 -4.92 -8.92
N MET A 208 4.40 -5.69 -9.47
CA MET A 208 3.88 -6.94 -8.89
C MET A 208 3.53 -7.89 -10.05
N SER A 209 4.56 -8.26 -10.81
CA SER A 209 4.35 -9.03 -12.03
C SER A 209 4.21 -10.52 -11.76
N TYR A 210 3.28 -11.13 -12.48
CA TYR A 210 3.05 -12.57 -12.47
C TYR A 210 3.45 -13.20 -13.80
N GLU A 211 3.79 -14.49 -13.76
CA GLU A 211 3.86 -15.29 -14.98
C GLU A 211 2.52 -15.22 -15.71
N THR A 212 2.53 -15.24 -17.04
CA THR A 212 1.27 -15.28 -17.78
C THR A 212 0.62 -16.66 -17.56
N PRO A 213 -0.62 -16.74 -17.04
CA PRO A 213 -1.20 -18.00 -16.60
C PRO A 213 -1.67 -18.77 -17.83
N LEU A 214 -0.83 -19.68 -18.33
CA LEU A 214 -1.14 -20.59 -19.43
C LEU A 214 -1.49 -21.98 -18.90
N ALA A 215 -2.13 -22.80 -19.74
CA ALA A 215 -2.50 -24.18 -19.44
C ALA A 215 -1.32 -24.98 -18.83
N PRO A 216 -1.58 -25.91 -17.89
CA PRO A 216 -2.89 -26.49 -17.54
C PRO A 216 -3.74 -25.69 -16.53
N HIS A 217 -3.14 -24.74 -15.80
CA HIS A 217 -3.80 -23.98 -14.71
C HIS A 217 -4.01 -22.51 -15.09
N GLY A 218 -4.50 -22.30 -16.32
CA GLY A 218 -4.47 -21.01 -16.96
C GLY A 218 -5.33 -20.95 -18.22
N PHE A 219 -5.04 -19.99 -19.08
CA PHE A 219 -5.64 -19.86 -20.40
C PHE A 219 -4.98 -20.79 -21.41
N ALA A 220 -5.72 -21.26 -22.42
CA ALA A 220 -5.12 -21.98 -23.53
C ALA A 220 -4.17 -21.08 -24.34
N GLN A 221 -4.47 -19.78 -24.43
CA GLN A 221 -3.66 -18.80 -25.12
C GLN A 221 -3.75 -17.44 -24.44
N CYS A 222 -2.62 -16.74 -24.35
CA CYS A 222 -2.54 -15.34 -24.00
C CYS A 222 -1.60 -14.62 -24.96
N THR A 223 -2.12 -13.62 -25.68
CA THR A 223 -1.34 -12.84 -26.65
C THR A 223 -1.09 -11.45 -26.09
N LEU A 224 0.17 -11.04 -25.96
CA LEU A 224 0.51 -9.68 -25.56
C LEU A 224 -0.01 -8.70 -26.63
N LEU A 225 -0.90 -7.79 -26.23
CA LEU A 225 -1.43 -6.75 -27.09
C LEU A 225 -0.54 -5.51 -27.05
N GLU A 226 -0.12 -5.12 -25.84
CA GLU A 226 0.57 -3.88 -25.60
C GLU A 226 1.29 -3.87 -24.26
N THR A 227 2.40 -3.12 -24.22
CA THR A 227 3.07 -2.69 -22.99
C THR A 227 2.99 -1.17 -22.90
N GLN A 228 2.28 -0.65 -21.90
CA GLN A 228 2.12 0.77 -21.65
C GLN A 228 3.07 1.21 -20.52
N PRO A 229 4.09 2.04 -20.79
CA PRO A 229 4.92 2.60 -19.74
C PRO A 229 4.14 3.67 -18.95
N VAL A 230 4.33 3.69 -17.63
CA VAL A 230 3.86 4.77 -16.75
C VAL A 230 5.01 5.75 -16.60
N VAL A 231 4.96 6.84 -17.37
CA VAL A 231 5.98 7.89 -17.33
C VAL A 231 5.49 9.03 -16.46
N HIS A 232 6.29 9.40 -15.47
CA HIS A 232 6.04 10.54 -14.60
C HIS A 232 7.30 11.40 -14.52
N TRP A 233 7.15 12.70 -14.77
CA TRP A 233 8.27 13.67 -14.84
C TRP A 233 9.44 13.21 -15.74
N GLY A 234 9.13 12.51 -16.84
CA GLY A 234 10.14 12.03 -17.79
C GLY A 234 10.82 10.70 -17.41
N HIS A 235 10.44 10.08 -16.30
CA HIS A 235 10.97 8.79 -15.85
C HIS A 235 9.89 7.70 -15.87
N THR A 236 10.24 6.50 -16.32
CA THR A 236 9.34 5.34 -16.25
C THR A 236 9.31 4.81 -14.82
N LEU A 237 8.14 4.87 -14.17
CA LEU A 237 7.93 4.35 -12.81
C LEU A 237 7.59 2.85 -12.80
N SER A 238 6.79 2.44 -13.77
CA SER A 238 6.31 1.07 -13.95
C SER A 238 5.80 0.88 -15.37
N SER A 239 5.28 -0.29 -15.69
CA SER A 239 4.54 -0.54 -16.92
C SER A 239 3.35 -1.47 -16.67
N PHE A 240 2.34 -1.34 -17.52
CA PHE A 240 1.21 -2.26 -17.60
C PHE A 240 1.33 -3.07 -18.89
N ARG A 241 1.11 -4.37 -18.78
CA ARG A 241 1.05 -5.29 -19.91
C ARG A 241 -0.37 -5.81 -20.06
N PHE A 242 -0.89 -5.74 -21.27
CA PHE A 242 -2.25 -6.14 -21.59
C PHE A 242 -2.22 -7.35 -22.50
N TYR A 243 -2.89 -8.42 -22.10
CA TYR A 243 -2.95 -9.67 -22.86
C TYR A 243 -4.39 -10.01 -23.24
N ASP A 244 -4.59 -10.43 -24.48
CA ASP A 244 -5.81 -11.10 -24.91
C ASP A 244 -5.70 -12.58 -24.53
N CYS A 245 -6.42 -12.99 -23.48
CA CYS A 245 -6.39 -14.33 -22.92
C CYS A 245 -7.69 -15.08 -23.18
N ARG A 246 -7.58 -16.33 -23.67
CA ARG A 246 -8.71 -17.13 -24.18
C ARG A 246 -8.74 -18.52 -23.58
N GLN A 247 -9.94 -19.07 -23.41
CA GLN A 247 -10.20 -20.44 -22.95
C GLN A 247 -9.59 -20.69 -21.56
N TRP A 248 -10.16 -20.02 -20.55
CA TRP A 248 -9.79 -20.21 -19.14
C TRP A 248 -10.05 -21.65 -18.66
N SER A 249 -9.08 -22.28 -17.99
CA SER A 249 -9.23 -23.66 -17.48
C SER A 249 -9.99 -23.79 -16.15
N GLY A 250 -10.39 -22.67 -15.53
CA GLY A 250 -11.11 -22.69 -14.25
C GLY A 250 -10.24 -22.92 -13.00
N THR A 251 -8.93 -23.13 -13.14
CA THR A 251 -8.04 -23.44 -12.01
C THR A 251 -6.91 -22.41 -11.86
N PRO A 252 -7.11 -21.34 -11.07
CA PRO A 252 -6.09 -20.31 -10.91
C PRO A 252 -4.87 -20.82 -10.12
N GLN A 253 -3.67 -20.62 -10.67
CA GLN A 253 -2.39 -20.81 -9.95
C GLN A 253 -1.44 -19.66 -10.26
N PRO A 254 -1.71 -18.45 -9.74
CA PRO A 254 -0.87 -17.29 -10.02
C PRO A 254 0.55 -17.50 -9.45
N ARG A 255 1.57 -17.21 -10.24
CA ARG A 255 2.98 -17.29 -9.84
C ARG A 255 3.67 -15.94 -9.97
N LEU A 256 4.12 -15.37 -8.86
CA LEU A 256 4.82 -14.09 -8.87
C LEU A 256 6.20 -14.27 -9.52
N ARG A 257 6.56 -13.38 -10.46
CA ARG A 257 7.88 -13.43 -11.10
C ARG A 257 8.95 -13.08 -10.07
N GLY A 258 9.95 -13.93 -9.95
CA GLY A 258 11.10 -13.70 -9.06
C GLY A 258 11.00 -14.35 -7.69
N GLU A 259 9.84 -14.93 -7.32
CA GLU A 259 9.76 -15.89 -6.22
C GLU A 259 10.21 -17.26 -6.73
N ARG A 260 11.33 -17.77 -6.19
CA ARG A 260 11.81 -19.14 -6.38
C ARG A 260 11.55 -19.95 -5.12
#